data_AF-A0A2N2DXP6-F1
#
_entry.id   AF-A0A2N2DXP6-F1
#
_cell.length_a   1.000
_cell.length_b   1.000
_cell.length_c   1.000
_cell.angle_alpha   90.00
_cell.angle_beta   90.00
_cell.angle_gamma   90.00
#
_symmetry.space_group_name_H-M   'P 1'
#
loop_
_entity.id
_entity.type
_entity.pdbx_description
1 polymer ?
#
loop_
_entity_poly.entity_id
_entity_poly.type
_entity_poly.pdbx_seq_one_letter_code
_entity_poly.pdbx_strand_id
1 'polypeptide(L)' 'MLKVGLLGTGNISELFVQATKHVDGIEATAVFNRDQHKANIFADQHRIKIAHNDYNAMLN' A
#
# COMPACT_ATOMS: atom_id res chain seq x y z
N MET A 1 9.69 7.10 12.15
CA MET A 1 9.18 6.89 10.78
C MET A 1 7.88 6.11 10.88
N LEU A 2 6.76 6.71 10.46
CA LEU A 2 5.43 6.11 10.44
C LEU A 2 5.26 5.27 9.17
N LYS A 3 4.98 3.99 9.34
CA LYS A 3 4.70 3.06 8.24
C LYS A 3 3.21 2.96 8.04
N VAL A 4 2.75 3.16 6.81
CA VAL A 4 1.34 3.14 6.46
C VAL A 4 1.05 1.94 5.58
N GLY A 5 -0.08 1.30 5.85
CA GLY A 5 -0.67 0.26 5.02
C GLY A 5 -1.92 0.79 4.32
N LEU A 6 -2.11 0.46 3.04
CA LEU A 6 -3.25 0.90 2.24
C LEU A 6 -4.21 -0.26 1.99
N LEU A 7 -5.49 -0.08 2.31
CA LEU A 7 -6.53 -1.06 2.04
C LEU A 7 -7.24 -0.73 0.72
N GLY A 8 -6.92 -1.49 -0.33
CA GLY A 8 -7.42 -1.31 -1.69
C GLY A 8 -6.39 -0.65 -2.61
N THR A 9 -6.62 -0.78 -3.92
CA THR A 9 -5.71 -0.33 -5.00
C THR A 9 -6.44 0.60 -5.96
N GLY A 10 -7.33 1.44 -5.44
CA GLY A 10 -8.10 2.40 -6.22
C GLY A 10 -7.47 3.80 -6.22
N ASN A 11 -8.14 4.76 -6.85
CA ASN A 11 -7.66 6.13 -7.02
C ASN A 11 -7.34 6.83 -5.69
N ILE A 12 -8.03 6.51 -4.60
CA ILE A 12 -7.71 7.08 -3.28
C ILE A 12 -6.36 6.58 -2.77
N SER A 13 -6.10 5.26 -2.89
CA SER A 13 -4.80 4.70 -2.51
C SER A 13 -3.66 5.31 -3.31
N GLU A 14 -3.85 5.53 -4.61
CA GLU A 14 -2.90 6.26 -5.47
C GLU A 14 -2.57 7.64 -4.88
N LEU A 15 -3.59 8.45 -4.60
CA LEU A 15 -3.41 9.79 -4.01
C LEU A 15 -2.67 9.74 -2.67
N PHE A 16 -2.98 8.76 -1.82
CA PHE A 16 -2.28 8.58 -0.55
C PHE A 16 -0.80 8.23 -0.73
N VAL A 17 -0.46 7.32 -1.66
CA VAL A 17 0.94 7.03 -1.97
C VAL A 17 1.67 8.29 -2.39
N GLN A 18 1.09 9.09 -3.29
CA GLN A 18 1.73 10.33 -3.75
C GLN A 18 1.90 11.33 -2.60
N ALA A 19 0.88 11.48 -1.74
CA ALA A 19 0.95 12.36 -0.58
C ALA A 19 2.09 11.96 0.38
N THR A 20 2.32 10.66 0.60
CA THR A 20 3.39 10.19 1.50
C THR A 20 4.78 10.63 1.03
N LYS A 21 5.00 10.82 -0.28
CA LYS A 21 6.29 11.28 -0.83
C LYS A 21 6.62 12.73 -0.48
N HIS A 22 5.64 13.50 -0.03
CA HIS A 22 5.78 14.92 0.32
C HIS A 22 5.79 15.17 1.83
N VAL A 23 5.67 14.12 2.65
CA VAL A 23 5.63 14.23 4.11
C VAL A 23 6.80 13.47 4.70
N ASP A 24 7.72 14.19 5.31
CA ASP A 24 8.89 13.59 5.94
C ASP A 24 8.49 12.62 7.05
N GLY A 25 9.17 11.48 7.08
CA GLY A 25 8.99 10.46 8.11
C GLY A 25 7.75 9.57 7.92
N ILE A 26 7.07 9.61 6.77
CA ILE A 26 5.98 8.68 6.40
C ILE A 26 6.40 7.81 5.21
N GLU A 27 6.07 6.52 5.24
CA GLU A 27 6.32 5.59 4.13
C GLU A 27 5.09 4.69 3.92
N ALA A 28 4.60 4.59 2.68
CA ALA A 28 3.63 3.54 2.30
C ALA A 28 4.37 2.20 2.14
N THR A 29 4.17 1.28 3.08
CA THR A 29 4.98 0.04 3.19
C THR A 29 4.24 -1.23 2.82
N ALA A 30 2.91 -1.22 2.94
CA ALA A 30 2.06 -2.35 2.62
C ALA A 30 0.81 -1.92 1.84
N VAL A 31 0.33 -2.81 0.97
CA VAL A 31 -0.97 -2.67 0.30
C VAL A 31 -1.76 -3.97 0.38
N PHE A 32 -3.07 -3.85 0.52
CA PHE A 32 -4.00 -4.96 0.51
C PHE A 32 -4.96 -4.87 -0.68
N ASN A 33 -5.26 -6.00 -1.31
CA ASN A 33 -6.42 -6.17 -2.17
C ASN A 33 -6.89 -7.63 -2.12
N ARG A 34 -8.21 -7.86 -2.09
CA ARG A 34 -8.79 -9.22 -2.16
C ARG A 34 -8.26 -10.03 -3.35
N ASP A 35 -7.87 -9.37 -4.43
CA ASP A 35 -7.17 -9.95 -5.57
C ASP A 35 -5.65 -9.71 -5.44
N GLN A 36 -4.88 -10.77 -5.20
CA GLN A 36 -3.42 -10.71 -5.03
C GLN A 36 -2.72 -10.12 -6.26
N HIS A 37 -3.23 -10.39 -7.47
CA HIS A 37 -2.62 -9.86 -8.68
C HIS A 37 -2.71 -8.34 -8.73
N LYS A 38 -3.87 -7.78 -8.34
CA LYS A 38 -4.05 -6.32 -8.21
C LYS A 38 -3.18 -5.73 -7.11
N ALA A 39 -3.05 -6.40 -5.97
CA ALA A 39 -2.16 -5.97 -4.89
C ALA A 39 -0.71 -5.90 -5.37
N ASN A 40 -0.23 -6.93 -6.08
CA ASN A 40 1.13 -6.98 -6.62
C ASN A 40 1.38 -5.87 -7.66
N ILE A 41 0.47 -5.68 -8.63
CA ILE A 41 0.62 -4.62 -9.65
C ILE A 41 0.75 -3.24 -8.98
N PHE A 42 -0.12 -2.95 -8.02
CA PHE A 42 -0.08 -1.67 -7.31
C PHE A 42 1.20 -1.53 -6.50
N ALA A 43 1.64 -2.60 -5.84
CA ALA A 43 2.88 -2.59 -5.08
C ALA A 43 4.10 -2.31 -5.98
N ASP A 44 4.18 -2.95 -7.15
CA ASP A 44 5.25 -2.76 -8.12
C ASP A 44 5.27 -1.32 -8.67
N GLN A 45 4.11 -0.79 -9.04
CA GLN A 45 3.96 0.59 -9.56
C GLN A 45 4.45 1.65 -8.56
N HIS A 46 4.27 1.39 -7.27
CA HIS A 46 4.59 2.34 -6.21
C HIS A 46 5.82 1.98 -5.37
N ARG A 47 6.48 0.86 -5.69
CA ARG A 47 7.62 0.31 -4.94
C ARG A 47 7.28 0.03 -3.46
N ILE A 48 6.05 -0.42 -3.21
CA ILE A 48 5.59 -0.84 -1.89
C ILE A 48 6.12 -2.25 -1.61
N LYS A 49 6.66 -2.47 -0.42
CA LYS A 49 7.44 -3.67 -0.09
C LYS A 49 6.57 -4.91 0.13
N ILE A 50 5.33 -4.72 0.54
CA ILE A 50 4.47 -5.81 1.02
C ILE A 50 3.10 -5.71 0.32
N ALA A 51 2.65 -6.82 -0.25
CA ALA A 51 1.35 -6.93 -0.91
C ALA A 51 0.57 -8.12 -0.35
N HIS A 52 -0.57 -7.85 0.27
CA HIS A 52 -1.42 -8.87 0.89
C HIS A 52 -2.76 -9.04 0.14
N ASN A 53 -3.23 -10.27 0.04
CA ASN A 53 -4.63 -10.57 -0.29
C ASN A 53 -5.45 -11.10 0.89
N ASP A 54 -4.79 -11.36 2.02
CA ASP A 54 -5.44 -11.74 3.26
C ASP A 54 -5.48 -10.54 4.22
N TYR A 55 -6.67 -10.28 4.77
CA TYR A 55 -6.89 -9.13 5.63
C TYR A 55 -6.18 -9.28 6.99
N ASN A 56 -6.10 -10.50 7.52
CA ASN A 56 -5.43 -10.74 8.80
C ASN A 56 -3.91 -10.63 8.64
N ALA A 57 -3.35 -11.09 7.52
CA ALA A 57 -1.94 -10.92 7.18
C ALA A 57 -1.54 -9.44 7.08
N MET A 58 -2.46 -8.56 6.66
CA MET A 58 -2.22 -7.12 6.61
C MET A 58 -2.17 -6.44 8.00
N LEU A 59 -2.82 -7.04 9.01
CA LEU A 59 -2.95 -6.46 10.35
C LEU A 59 -1.87 -6.92 11.36
N ASN A 60 -1.05 -7.92 11.01
CA ASN A 60 -0.04 -8.52 11.89
C ASN A 60 1.36 -8.37 11.29
#